data_AF-A0A316BBL5-F1
#
_entry.id   AF-A0A316BBL5-F1
#
_cell.length_a   1.000
_cell.length_b   1.000
_cell.length_c   1.000
_cell.angle_alpha   90.00
_cell.angle_beta   90.00
_cell.angle_gamma   90.00
#
_symmetry.space_group_name_H-M   'P 1'
#
loop_
_entity.id
_entity.type
_entity.pdbx_description
1 polymer ?
#
loop_
_entity_poly.entity_id
_entity_poly.type
_entity_poly.pdbx_seq_one_letter_code
_entity_poly.pdbx_strand_id
1 'polypeptide(L)'
;MVSDDAVATIYADSASAATDGVDTTIYRATVNIPNPVVVAGVEYKRANKRDNKSIDKQTVVFPFDIPSTCLENGSLYTLGTIKQNNNGSWAITAVMDNSSIIKANSPRILLSSSGVVSFKTGSGCSYTLQTGAFNVDSIQATGFTGKWYLGGTYELKTGLDKKNIFGFASKAKTVQYTNKAGDIRDTSVALSQFVKAGSKASVPPLRAFLQYSTSGFTAKAAAGVISSIGAEELPSTIDVIFEDEDGNTLSIAQLNTRTGEIVADKDAWFDLKGRKLNKKPTVKGTYYNNGQKVIIK
;
A
#
# COMPACT_ATOMS: atom_id res chain seq x y z
N MET A 1 -33.71 10.36 7.62
CA MET A 1 -33.66 9.26 6.64
C MET A 1 -32.63 9.62 5.60
N VAL A 2 -31.59 8.81 5.46
CA VAL A 2 -30.72 8.83 4.27
C VAL A 2 -31.42 7.95 3.23
N SER A 3 -31.42 8.34 1.95
CA SER A 3 -32.04 7.54 0.89
C SER A 3 -31.27 6.22 0.68
N ASP A 4 -32.00 5.13 0.45
CA ASP A 4 -31.44 3.77 0.29
C ASP A 4 -30.53 3.58 -0.94
N ASP A 5 -30.33 4.63 -1.75
CA ASP A 5 -29.45 4.67 -2.93
C ASP A 5 -28.18 5.55 -2.76
N ALA A 6 -27.93 6.09 -1.56
CA ALA A 6 -26.79 7.01 -1.37
C ALA A 6 -25.43 6.31 -1.59
N VAL A 7 -24.58 6.86 -2.45
CA VAL A 7 -23.20 6.39 -2.71
C VAL A 7 -22.19 7.41 -2.18
N ALA A 8 -21.22 6.95 -1.39
CA ALA A 8 -20.15 7.81 -0.88
C ALA A 8 -18.92 7.76 -1.81
N THR A 9 -18.46 8.92 -2.30
CA THR A 9 -17.26 9.01 -3.15
C THR A 9 -16.03 9.45 -2.35
N ILE A 10 -14.96 8.67 -2.44
CA ILE A 10 -13.66 8.93 -1.81
C ILE A 10 -12.65 9.29 -2.90
N TYR A 11 -12.07 10.48 -2.82
CA TYR A 11 -11.01 10.94 -3.71
C TYR A 11 -9.63 10.59 -3.17
N ALA A 12 -8.93 9.70 -3.87
CA ALA A 12 -7.64 9.14 -3.49
C ALA A 12 -6.44 10.08 -3.73
N ASP A 13 -6.62 11.09 -4.60
CA ASP A 13 -5.65 12.11 -4.98
C ASP A 13 -6.34 13.39 -5.52
N SER A 14 -5.58 14.46 -5.72
CA SER A 14 -6.12 15.74 -6.23
C SER A 14 -6.63 15.65 -7.67
N ALA A 15 -6.12 14.70 -8.46
CA ALA A 15 -6.47 14.59 -9.86
C ALA A 15 -7.83 13.90 -10.03
N SER A 16 -8.22 12.95 -9.17
CA SER A 16 -9.57 12.39 -9.19
C SER A 16 -10.62 13.40 -8.75
N ALA A 17 -10.34 14.21 -7.73
CA ALA A 17 -11.21 15.34 -7.36
C ALA A 17 -11.37 16.34 -8.53
N ALA A 18 -10.26 16.71 -9.18
CA ALA A 18 -10.29 17.60 -10.35
C ALA A 18 -11.07 17.02 -11.55
N THR A 19 -11.00 15.70 -11.77
CA THR A 19 -11.72 15.03 -12.89
C THR A 19 -13.23 15.16 -12.74
N ASP A 20 -13.73 15.09 -11.51
CA ASP A 20 -15.16 15.17 -11.19
C ASP A 20 -15.61 16.63 -10.85
N GLY A 21 -14.75 17.63 -11.07
CA GLY A 21 -15.06 19.04 -10.81
C GLY A 21 -15.16 19.42 -9.32
N VAL A 22 -14.66 18.58 -8.42
CA VAL A 22 -14.71 18.77 -6.96
C VAL A 22 -13.47 19.53 -6.47
N ASP A 23 -13.60 20.24 -5.33
CA ASP A 23 -12.49 20.89 -4.65
C ASP A 23 -11.28 19.95 -4.50
N THR A 24 -10.20 20.29 -5.20
CA THR A 24 -8.96 19.51 -5.25
C THR A 24 -8.23 19.40 -3.92
N THR A 25 -8.66 20.10 -2.87
CA THR A 25 -8.14 19.96 -1.50
C THR A 25 -8.82 18.85 -0.70
N ILE A 26 -10.00 18.35 -1.12
CA ILE A 26 -10.81 17.39 -0.34
C ILE A 26 -10.06 16.11 0.04
N TYR A 27 -9.17 15.61 -0.84
CA TYR A 27 -8.32 14.44 -0.57
C TYR A 27 -7.30 14.63 0.57
N ARG A 28 -7.18 15.83 1.13
CA ARG A 28 -6.34 16.17 2.29
C ARG A 28 -7.14 16.46 3.55
N ALA A 29 -8.46 16.64 3.45
CA ALA A 29 -9.31 17.01 4.56
C ALA A 29 -9.41 15.85 5.57
N THR A 30 -9.29 16.15 6.86
CA THR A 30 -9.45 15.15 7.91
C THR A 30 -10.83 14.50 7.84
N VAL A 31 -10.87 13.19 7.72
CA VAL A 31 -12.09 12.39 7.73
C VAL A 31 -12.40 12.10 9.20
N ASN A 32 -13.50 12.66 9.70
CA ASN A 32 -13.98 12.41 11.05
C ASN A 32 -15.47 12.09 10.98
N ILE A 33 -15.81 10.82 11.17
CA ILE A 33 -17.17 10.28 11.10
C ILE A 33 -17.45 9.63 12.47
N PRO A 34 -17.70 10.43 13.53
CA PRO A 34 -17.83 9.92 14.89
C PRO A 34 -19.14 9.13 15.09
N ASN A 35 -20.19 9.54 14.38
CA ASN A 35 -21.50 8.89 14.36
C ASN A 35 -21.64 8.04 13.09
N PRO A 36 -22.21 6.82 13.16
CA PRO A 36 -22.42 5.96 11.99
C PRO A 36 -23.22 6.64 10.87
N VAL A 37 -22.75 6.53 9.63
CA VAL A 37 -23.46 6.94 8.41
C VAL A 37 -23.66 5.73 7.50
N VAL A 38 -24.90 5.36 7.24
CA VAL A 38 -25.24 4.23 6.35
C VAL A 38 -25.33 4.72 4.91
N VAL A 39 -24.69 4.00 3.99
CA VAL A 39 -24.73 4.23 2.53
C VAL A 39 -24.89 2.91 1.78
N ALA A 40 -25.48 2.99 0.59
CA ALA A 40 -25.72 1.85 -0.29
C ALA A 40 -24.46 1.38 -1.03
N GLY A 41 -23.55 2.31 -1.34
CA GLY A 41 -22.34 2.06 -2.10
C GLY A 41 -21.18 2.98 -1.71
N VAL A 42 -19.97 2.60 -2.10
CA VAL A 42 -18.78 3.45 -1.97
C VAL A 42 -17.99 3.40 -3.27
N GLU A 43 -17.49 4.55 -3.72
CA GLU A 43 -16.52 4.63 -4.82
C GLU A 43 -15.18 5.15 -4.31
N TYR A 44 -14.08 4.53 -4.73
CA TYR A 44 -12.72 4.95 -4.43
C TYR A 44 -12.00 5.34 -5.72
N LYS A 45 -11.89 6.65 -5.96
CA LYS A 45 -11.42 7.22 -7.24
C LYS A 45 -9.98 7.72 -7.16
N ARG A 46 -9.13 7.25 -8.09
CA ARG A 46 -7.71 7.59 -8.25
C ARG A 46 -7.42 7.93 -9.72
N ALA A 47 -7.09 9.18 -10.03
CA ALA A 47 -6.82 9.60 -11.41
C ALA A 47 -5.35 9.38 -11.79
N ASN A 48 -4.91 8.12 -11.76
CA ASN A 48 -3.53 7.76 -12.05
C ASN A 48 -3.43 6.42 -12.81
N LYS A 49 -4.19 6.27 -13.90
CA LYS A 49 -3.97 5.14 -14.83
C LYS A 49 -2.60 5.29 -15.50
N ARG A 50 -1.64 4.44 -15.15
CA ARG A 50 -0.36 4.35 -15.88
C ARG A 50 -0.57 3.83 -17.30
N ASP A 51 -1.46 2.84 -17.45
CA ASP A 51 -2.08 2.33 -18.68
C ASP A 51 -3.22 1.35 -18.29
N ASN A 52 -3.91 0.74 -19.26
CA ASN A 52 -4.93 -0.30 -19.00
C ASN A 52 -4.35 -1.67 -18.56
N LYS A 53 -3.04 -1.79 -18.31
CA LYS A 53 -2.35 -3.08 -18.04
C LYS A 53 -1.58 -3.12 -16.72
N SER A 54 -1.31 -1.95 -16.13
CA SER A 54 -0.57 -1.79 -14.89
C SER A 54 -1.44 -2.07 -13.66
N ILE A 55 -0.96 -2.94 -12.78
CA ILE A 55 -1.55 -3.11 -11.44
C ILE A 55 -1.02 -2.01 -10.52
N ASP A 56 -1.88 -1.05 -10.25
CA ASP A 56 -1.68 0.00 -9.26
C ASP A 56 -1.63 -0.59 -7.85
N LYS A 57 -0.73 -0.04 -7.02
CA LYS A 57 -0.47 -0.50 -5.65
C LYS A 57 -0.54 0.68 -4.71
N GLN A 58 -1.29 0.54 -3.63
CA GLN A 58 -1.48 1.62 -2.67
C GLN A 58 -1.85 1.08 -1.29
N THR A 59 -1.49 1.80 -0.23
CA THR A 59 -1.94 1.52 1.13
C THR A 59 -3.21 2.32 1.42
N VAL A 60 -4.18 1.69 2.07
CA VAL A 60 -5.52 2.24 2.35
C VAL A 60 -5.98 1.90 3.77
N VAL A 61 -6.93 2.68 4.28
CA VAL A 61 -7.75 2.30 5.43
C VAL A 61 -9.17 2.83 5.23
N PHE A 62 -10.16 1.97 5.38
CA PHE A 62 -11.57 2.29 5.13
C PHE A 62 -12.36 2.33 6.44
N PRO A 63 -13.22 3.33 6.68
CA PRO A 63 -14.02 3.45 7.91
C PRO A 63 -15.29 2.58 7.86
N PHE A 64 -15.29 1.45 7.14
CA PHE A 64 -16.46 0.58 6.97
C PHE A 64 -16.01 -0.87 6.77
N ASP A 65 -16.85 -1.82 7.19
CA ASP A 65 -16.67 -3.25 6.92
C ASP A 65 -16.92 -3.52 5.42
N ILE A 66 -16.11 -4.37 4.81
CA ILE A 66 -16.16 -4.73 3.39
C ILE A 66 -16.42 -6.24 3.30
N PRO A 67 -17.64 -6.68 2.92
CA PRO A 67 -17.86 -8.07 2.55
C PRO A 67 -17.04 -8.39 1.29
N SER A 68 -16.33 -9.53 1.26
CA SER A 68 -15.37 -9.83 0.19
C SER A 68 -16.01 -9.90 -1.20
N THR A 69 -17.27 -10.31 -1.29
CA THR A 69 -18.08 -10.36 -2.53
C THR A 69 -18.46 -8.98 -3.09
N CYS A 70 -18.29 -7.91 -2.30
CA CYS A 70 -18.73 -6.55 -2.63
C CYS A 70 -17.62 -5.65 -3.19
N LEU A 71 -16.34 -6.05 -3.10
CA LEU A 71 -15.22 -5.30 -3.67
C LEU A 71 -15.10 -5.57 -5.19
N GLU A 72 -14.97 -4.51 -5.99
CA GLU A 72 -14.78 -4.59 -7.43
C GLU A 72 -13.54 -3.84 -7.91
N ASN A 73 -12.93 -4.34 -8.99
CA ASN A 73 -11.75 -3.75 -9.66
C ASN A 73 -10.48 -3.62 -8.78
N GLY A 74 -10.44 -4.32 -7.64
CA GLY A 74 -9.27 -4.42 -6.79
C GLY A 74 -9.30 -5.62 -5.85
N SER A 75 -8.17 -5.83 -5.17
CA SER A 75 -7.95 -6.87 -4.17
C SER A 75 -7.20 -6.28 -2.99
N LEU A 76 -7.58 -6.69 -1.77
CA LEU A 76 -6.97 -6.21 -0.53
C LEU A 76 -6.04 -7.27 0.05
N TYR A 77 -4.93 -6.82 0.63
CA TYR A 77 -3.86 -7.64 1.18
C TYR A 77 -3.51 -7.17 2.59
N THR A 78 -3.19 -8.12 3.46
CA THR A 78 -2.60 -7.92 4.78
C THR A 78 -1.07 -7.95 4.71
N LEU A 79 -0.42 -7.50 5.78
CA LEU A 79 1.01 -7.70 5.96
C LEU A 79 1.23 -9.15 6.43
N GLY A 80 2.08 -9.91 5.72
CA GLY A 80 2.26 -11.35 5.94
C GLY A 80 3.50 -11.69 6.77
N THR A 81 4.67 -11.76 6.13
CA THR A 81 5.94 -12.03 6.81
C THR A 81 7.01 -11.04 6.38
N ILE A 82 7.99 -10.80 7.25
CA ILE A 82 9.17 -9.99 6.94
C ILE A 82 10.40 -10.82 7.28
N LYS A 83 11.13 -11.24 6.25
CA LYS A 83 12.22 -12.22 6.34
C LYS A 83 13.40 -11.82 5.47
N GLN A 84 14.59 -12.25 5.85
CA GLN A 84 15.74 -12.18 4.96
C GLN A 84 15.69 -13.38 3.99
N ASN A 85 15.83 -13.10 2.70
CA ASN A 85 16.00 -14.09 1.64
C ASN A 85 17.41 -14.70 1.71
N ASN A 86 17.60 -15.87 1.10
CA ASN A 86 18.87 -16.61 1.10
C ASN A 86 20.06 -15.84 0.46
N ASN A 87 19.80 -14.77 -0.28
CA ASN A 87 20.79 -13.88 -0.90
C ASN A 87 21.13 -12.65 -0.02
N GLY A 88 20.56 -12.54 1.19
CA GLY A 88 20.73 -11.41 2.09
C GLY A 88 19.80 -10.22 1.85
N SER A 89 18.99 -10.19 0.77
CA SER A 89 17.94 -9.15 0.63
C SER A 89 16.82 -9.40 1.62
N TRP A 90 16.16 -8.35 2.10
CA TRP A 90 14.95 -8.52 2.90
C TRP A 90 13.72 -8.58 2.01
N ALA A 91 12.68 -9.27 2.44
CA ALA A 91 11.39 -9.32 1.77
C ALA A 91 10.23 -9.14 2.75
N ILE A 92 9.24 -8.35 2.34
CA ILE A 92 7.90 -8.26 2.93
C ILE A 92 6.96 -9.03 2.02
N THR A 93 6.37 -10.12 2.52
CA THR A 93 5.21 -10.76 1.88
C THR A 93 3.95 -9.96 2.25
N ALA A 94 3.12 -9.66 1.25
CA ALA A 94 1.74 -9.22 1.39
C ALA A 94 0.81 -10.35 0.92
N VAL A 95 -0.08 -10.82 1.80
CA VAL A 95 -0.98 -11.96 1.55
C VAL A 95 -2.38 -11.43 1.26
N MET A 96 -3.09 -12.04 0.30
CA MET A 96 -4.47 -11.64 0.00
C MET A 96 -5.38 -11.84 1.23
N ASP A 97 -6.21 -10.85 1.54
CA ASP A 97 -7.17 -10.93 2.64
C ASP A 97 -8.42 -11.69 2.18
N ASN A 98 -8.45 -13.00 2.46
CA ASN A 98 -9.55 -13.91 2.13
C ASN A 98 -10.67 -13.94 3.19
N SER A 99 -10.68 -13.00 4.14
CA SER A 99 -11.75 -12.85 5.12
C SER A 99 -13.10 -12.63 4.44
N SER A 100 -14.16 -13.30 4.89
CA SER A 100 -15.53 -13.07 4.39
C SER A 100 -16.00 -11.62 4.59
N ILE A 101 -15.53 -10.96 5.64
CA ILE A 101 -15.69 -9.53 5.90
C ILE A 101 -14.33 -8.97 6.33
N ILE A 102 -13.79 -8.05 5.53
CA ILE A 102 -12.60 -7.27 5.86
C ILE A 102 -13.05 -6.11 6.76
N LYS A 103 -12.44 -5.98 7.95
CA LYS A 103 -12.94 -5.08 8.99
C LYS A 103 -12.62 -3.61 8.79
N ALA A 104 -13.59 -2.76 9.15
CA ALA A 104 -13.44 -1.31 9.25
C ALA A 104 -12.21 -0.93 10.07
N ASN A 105 -11.62 0.23 9.75
CA ASN A 105 -10.45 0.78 10.42
C ASN A 105 -9.21 -0.14 10.38
N SER A 106 -9.19 -1.16 9.51
CA SER A 106 -8.04 -2.06 9.33
C SER A 106 -7.19 -1.60 8.14
N PRO A 107 -5.92 -1.23 8.35
CA PRO A 107 -4.98 -0.90 7.28
C PRO A 107 -4.77 -2.08 6.33
N ARG A 108 -4.75 -1.80 5.02
CA ARG A 108 -4.56 -2.80 3.96
C ARG A 108 -3.68 -2.28 2.84
N ILE A 109 -3.13 -3.19 2.04
CA ILE A 109 -2.56 -2.88 0.74
C ILE A 109 -3.61 -3.22 -0.33
N LEU A 110 -4.01 -2.24 -1.13
CA LEU A 110 -4.94 -2.36 -2.24
C LEU A 110 -4.15 -2.46 -3.55
N LEU A 111 -4.39 -3.54 -4.29
CA LEU A 111 -4.02 -3.68 -5.69
C LEU A 111 -5.25 -3.40 -6.55
N SER A 112 -5.12 -2.56 -7.58
CA SER A 112 -6.21 -2.29 -8.53
C SER A 112 -5.71 -2.29 -9.97
N SER A 113 -6.54 -2.79 -10.89
CA SER A 113 -6.33 -2.70 -12.35
C SER A 113 -7.05 -1.51 -12.98
N SER A 114 -7.83 -0.79 -12.17
CA SER A 114 -8.62 0.38 -12.55
C SER A 114 -8.21 1.60 -11.72
N GLY A 115 -8.47 2.79 -12.28
CA GLY A 115 -8.43 4.06 -11.55
C GLY A 115 -9.65 4.27 -10.64
N VAL A 116 -10.67 3.42 -10.74
CA VAL A 116 -11.80 3.38 -9.79
C VAL A 116 -11.91 1.98 -9.22
N VAL A 117 -11.87 1.90 -7.90
CA VAL A 117 -12.24 0.71 -7.12
C VAL A 117 -13.63 0.98 -6.56
N SER A 118 -14.56 0.06 -6.79
CA SER A 118 -15.96 0.25 -6.44
C SER A 118 -16.39 -0.78 -5.41
N PHE A 119 -17.33 -0.39 -4.56
CA PHE A 119 -17.95 -1.24 -3.56
C PHE A 119 -19.43 -1.34 -3.90
N LYS A 120 -19.88 -2.53 -4.30
CA LYS A 120 -21.20 -2.81 -4.90
C LYS A 120 -22.35 -2.20 -4.12
N THR A 121 -23.35 -1.71 -4.85
CA THR A 121 -24.67 -1.35 -4.33
C THR A 121 -25.61 -2.56 -4.35
N GLY A 122 -26.39 -2.75 -3.28
CA GLY A 122 -27.40 -3.81 -3.20
C GLY A 122 -26.83 -5.23 -3.03
N SER A 123 -27.65 -6.26 -3.28
CA SER A 123 -27.27 -7.69 -3.18
C SER A 123 -26.64 -8.13 -1.83
N GLY A 124 -27.01 -7.48 -0.72
CA GLY A 124 -26.44 -7.72 0.62
C GLY A 124 -25.21 -6.87 0.94
N CYS A 125 -24.76 -6.03 0.02
CA CYS A 125 -23.75 -5.01 0.25
C CYS A 125 -24.42 -3.74 0.81
N SER A 126 -23.98 -3.32 2.00
CA SER A 126 -24.39 -2.09 2.68
C SER A 126 -23.25 -1.66 3.58
N TYR A 127 -22.99 -0.36 3.69
CA TYR A 127 -21.79 0.16 4.35
C TYR A 127 -22.16 1.16 5.44
N THR A 128 -21.71 0.87 6.66
CA THR A 128 -21.79 1.79 7.78
C THR A 128 -20.44 2.45 7.95
N LEU A 129 -20.33 3.71 7.52
CA LEU A 129 -19.13 4.53 7.66
C LEU A 129 -19.05 5.08 9.09
N GLN A 130 -17.97 4.73 9.80
CA GLN A 130 -17.61 5.29 11.09
C GLN A 130 -16.09 5.23 11.29
N THR A 131 -15.47 6.38 11.59
CA THR A 131 -14.05 6.43 11.94
C THR A 131 -13.87 6.00 13.39
N GLY A 132 -12.96 5.07 13.63
CA GLY A 132 -12.63 4.54 14.96
C GLY A 132 -11.13 4.33 15.16
N ALA A 133 -10.78 3.58 16.21
CA ALA A 133 -9.41 3.15 16.44
C ALA A 133 -8.95 2.18 15.34
N PHE A 134 -7.67 2.27 14.95
CA PHE A 134 -7.12 1.40 13.91
C PHE A 134 -6.80 0.00 14.43
N ASN A 135 -7.17 -1.02 13.65
CA ASN A 135 -6.72 -2.40 13.86
C ASN A 135 -5.32 -2.54 13.27
N VAL A 136 -4.28 -2.25 14.06
CA VAL A 136 -2.90 -2.19 13.57
C VAL A 136 -2.25 -3.57 13.54
N ASP A 137 -2.02 -4.08 12.33
CA ASP A 137 -1.22 -5.29 12.12
C ASP A 137 0.26 -5.03 12.46
N SER A 138 0.89 -5.95 13.20
CA SER A 138 2.31 -5.85 13.55
C SER A 138 3.06 -7.17 13.35
N ILE A 139 4.24 -7.11 12.74
CA ILE A 139 5.12 -8.26 12.51
C ILE A 139 6.50 -7.99 13.08
N GLN A 140 7.00 -8.94 13.86
CA GLN A 140 8.40 -8.99 14.25
C GLN A 140 9.17 -9.74 13.17
N ALA A 141 10.24 -9.11 12.68
CA ALA A 141 11.06 -9.65 11.60
C ALA A 141 12.29 -10.36 12.19
N THR A 142 12.60 -11.57 11.72
CA THR A 142 13.70 -12.39 12.28
C THR A 142 15.04 -11.70 12.09
N GLY A 143 15.69 -11.30 13.18
CA GLY A 143 16.96 -10.55 13.13
C GLY A 143 16.81 -9.05 13.41
N PHE A 144 15.59 -8.56 13.69
CA PHE A 144 15.34 -7.21 14.19
C PHE A 144 14.94 -7.21 15.67
N THR A 145 15.33 -6.17 16.40
CA THR A 145 14.91 -5.96 17.80
C THR A 145 13.50 -5.37 17.92
N GLY A 146 13.02 -4.66 16.90
CA GLY A 146 11.73 -4.01 16.83
C GLY A 146 10.70 -4.73 15.97
N LYS A 147 9.54 -4.08 15.81
CA LYS A 147 8.42 -4.56 15.00
C LYS A 147 8.10 -3.58 13.89
N TRP A 148 7.56 -4.14 12.81
CA TRP A 148 6.98 -3.43 11.69
C TRP A 148 5.47 -3.34 11.90
N TYR A 149 4.89 -2.17 11.67
CA TYR A 149 3.49 -1.85 11.90
C TYR A 149 2.86 -1.29 10.63
N LEU A 150 1.72 -1.83 10.20
CA LEU A 150 0.92 -1.21 9.14
C LEU A 150 -0.13 -0.29 9.79
N GLY A 151 0.16 1.01 9.86
CA GLY A 151 -0.67 2.00 10.53
C GLY A 151 -1.54 2.80 9.56
N GLY A 152 -2.81 3.01 9.90
CA GLY A 152 -3.75 3.85 9.14
C GLY A 152 -3.67 5.33 9.53
N THR A 153 -4.31 6.20 8.74
CA THR A 153 -4.61 7.58 9.15
C THR A 153 -5.87 8.13 8.48
N TYR A 154 -6.64 8.92 9.23
CA TYR A 154 -7.78 9.69 8.73
C TYR A 154 -7.49 11.19 8.60
N GLU A 155 -6.24 11.62 8.83
CA GLU A 155 -5.81 13.02 8.70
C GLU A 155 -4.55 13.13 7.83
N LEU A 156 -4.26 14.33 7.31
CA LEU A 156 -3.04 14.56 6.54
C LEU A 156 -1.81 14.50 7.44
N LYS A 157 -1.01 13.44 7.30
CA LYS A 157 0.29 13.32 7.99
C LYS A 157 1.41 13.93 7.15
N THR A 158 2.31 14.67 7.80
CA THR A 158 3.50 15.30 7.21
C THR A 158 4.74 15.07 8.10
N GLY A 159 5.93 15.44 7.62
CA GLY A 159 7.19 15.32 8.38
C GLY A 159 7.49 13.87 8.76
N LEU A 160 7.60 13.00 7.75
CA LEU A 160 7.65 11.55 7.91
C LEU A 160 9.06 10.94 7.79
N ASP A 161 10.02 11.74 7.34
CA ASP A 161 11.41 11.37 7.04
C ASP A 161 12.18 10.79 8.23
N LYS A 162 11.99 11.38 9.41
CA LYS A 162 12.65 10.94 10.64
C LYS A 162 11.99 9.73 11.32
N LYS A 163 10.88 9.21 10.79
CA LYS A 163 9.98 8.26 11.51
C LYS A 163 10.09 6.80 11.06
N ASN A 164 11.03 6.46 10.18
CA ASN A 164 11.15 5.13 9.55
C ASN A 164 9.83 4.65 8.92
N ILE A 165 9.18 5.55 8.20
CA ILE A 165 7.91 5.32 7.51
C ILE A 165 8.17 4.96 6.04
N PHE A 166 7.41 3.99 5.52
CA PHE A 166 7.45 3.48 4.16
C PHE A 166 6.02 3.39 3.59
N GLY A 167 5.87 3.55 2.28
CA GLY A 167 4.56 3.50 1.63
C GLY A 167 4.62 3.63 0.12
N PHE A 168 3.49 3.41 -0.56
CA PHE A 168 3.41 3.54 -2.02
C PHE A 168 3.31 5.01 -2.44
N ALA A 169 4.13 5.43 -3.39
CA ALA A 169 4.13 6.78 -3.92
C ALA A 169 2.83 7.10 -4.69
N SER A 170 2.12 8.16 -4.28
CA SER A 170 0.85 8.55 -4.90
C SER A 170 1.00 9.24 -6.26
N LYS A 171 2.22 9.67 -6.63
CA LYS A 171 2.54 10.26 -7.93
C LYS A 171 3.99 9.97 -8.33
N ALA A 172 4.27 9.99 -9.63
CA ALA A 172 5.64 10.03 -10.11
C ALA A 172 6.30 11.38 -9.78
N LYS A 173 7.58 11.37 -9.39
CA LYS A 173 8.39 12.57 -9.12
C LYS A 173 9.88 12.25 -9.08
N THR A 174 10.72 13.20 -9.47
CA THR A 174 12.14 13.20 -9.07
C THR A 174 12.23 13.59 -7.59
N VAL A 175 13.10 12.92 -6.83
CA VAL A 175 13.44 13.28 -5.46
C VAL A 175 14.95 13.32 -5.29
N GLN A 176 15.42 14.25 -4.46
CA GLN A 176 16.82 14.30 -4.06
C GLN A 176 17.04 13.44 -2.82
N TYR A 177 18.13 12.67 -2.83
CA TYR A 177 18.63 11.94 -1.68
C TYR A 177 20.11 12.24 -1.47
N THR A 178 20.55 12.20 -0.21
CA THR A 178 21.97 12.32 0.14
C THR A 178 22.55 10.91 0.31
N ASN A 179 23.67 10.60 -0.37
CA ASN A 179 24.32 9.30 -0.25
C ASN A 179 25.21 9.22 1.03
N LYS A 180 25.83 8.05 1.30
CA LYS A 180 26.73 7.87 2.46
C LYS A 180 28.02 8.73 2.40
N ALA A 181 28.35 9.30 1.25
CA ALA A 181 29.49 10.21 1.05
C ALA A 181 29.11 11.70 1.15
N GLY A 182 27.82 12.02 1.31
CA GLY A 182 27.32 13.41 1.36
C GLY A 182 26.84 13.98 0.02
N ASP A 183 27.02 13.27 -1.11
CA ASP A 183 26.54 13.77 -2.41
C ASP A 183 25.01 13.85 -2.43
N ILE A 184 24.46 14.95 -2.93
CA ILE A 184 23.06 15.03 -3.34
C ILE A 184 22.92 14.40 -4.72
N ARG A 185 21.99 13.45 -4.87
CA ARG A 185 21.65 12.83 -6.16
C ARG A 185 20.16 12.82 -6.39
N ASP A 186 19.76 13.04 -7.64
CA ASP A 186 18.39 12.86 -8.08
C ASP A 186 18.10 11.36 -8.29
N THR A 187 16.92 10.91 -7.87
CA THR A 187 16.35 9.61 -8.26
C THR A 187 14.88 9.77 -8.64
N SER A 188 14.43 8.95 -9.59
CA SER A 188 13.04 8.95 -10.05
C SER A 188 12.21 7.99 -9.22
N VAL A 189 11.22 8.52 -8.49
CA VAL A 189 10.18 7.73 -7.85
C VAL A 189 9.00 7.64 -8.80
N ALA A 190 8.66 6.44 -9.24
CA ALA A 190 7.50 6.15 -10.06
C ALA A 190 6.20 6.10 -9.23
N LEU A 191 5.05 6.28 -9.89
CA LEU A 191 3.74 6.00 -9.30
C LEU A 191 3.67 4.59 -8.69
N SER A 192 3.02 4.45 -7.53
CA SER A 192 2.84 3.15 -6.85
C SER A 192 4.14 2.37 -6.59
N GLN A 193 5.27 3.07 -6.56
CA GLN A 193 6.55 2.57 -6.08
C GLN A 193 6.50 2.54 -4.54
N PHE A 194 6.79 1.40 -3.92
CA PHE A 194 6.95 1.35 -2.46
C PHE A 194 8.28 2.03 -2.10
N VAL A 195 8.26 3.06 -1.25
CA VAL A 195 9.45 3.87 -0.94
C VAL A 195 9.52 4.25 0.54
N LYS A 196 10.73 4.51 1.06
CA LYS A 196 10.89 5.22 2.33
C LYS A 196 10.40 6.66 2.17
N ALA A 197 9.71 7.18 3.18
CA ALA A 197 9.30 8.57 3.22
C ALA A 197 10.54 9.48 3.30
N GLY A 198 10.76 10.29 2.27
CA GLY A 198 11.78 11.36 2.27
C GLY A 198 11.27 12.66 2.89
N SER A 199 12.14 13.67 3.00
CA SER A 199 11.74 14.98 3.55
C SER A 199 10.61 15.61 2.72
N LYS A 200 9.68 16.27 3.41
CA LYS A 200 8.41 16.79 2.84
C LYS A 200 7.44 15.70 2.31
N ALA A 201 7.68 14.40 2.55
CA ALA A 201 6.67 13.38 2.30
C ALA A 201 5.44 13.59 3.17
N SER A 202 4.28 13.29 2.61
CA SER A 202 2.98 13.36 3.27
C SER A 202 2.12 12.16 2.92
N VAL A 203 1.36 11.67 3.89
CA VAL A 203 0.37 10.60 3.72
C VAL A 203 -1.03 11.22 3.90
N PRO A 204 -1.86 11.25 2.84
CA PRO A 204 -3.24 11.73 2.93
C PRO A 204 -4.12 10.91 3.91
N PRO A 205 -5.27 11.44 4.32
CA PRO A 205 -6.38 10.68 4.91
C PRO A 205 -6.74 9.41 4.11
N LEU A 206 -7.34 8.42 4.78
CA LEU A 206 -7.78 7.13 4.22
C LEU A 206 -6.63 6.29 3.63
N ARG A 207 -5.40 6.59 4.03
CA ARG A 207 -4.19 5.86 3.67
C ARG A 207 -3.61 5.13 4.86
N ALA A 208 -2.78 4.16 4.55
CA ALA A 208 -1.91 3.52 5.54
C ALA A 208 -0.43 3.69 5.17
N PHE A 209 0.44 3.38 6.11
CA PHE A 209 1.88 3.39 5.93
C PHE A 209 2.52 2.32 6.82
N LEU A 210 3.65 1.78 6.37
CA LEU A 210 4.44 0.83 7.13
C LEU A 210 5.45 1.61 7.99
N GLN A 211 5.54 1.31 9.29
CA GLN A 211 6.48 1.95 10.21
C GLN A 211 7.32 0.90 10.95
N TYR A 212 8.63 1.10 11.05
CA TYR A 212 9.48 0.34 11.98
C TYR A 212 9.59 1.04 13.34
N SER A 213 9.40 0.31 14.44
CA SER A 213 9.55 0.82 15.81
C SER A 213 10.10 -0.25 16.77
N THR A 214 11.10 0.11 17.56
CA THR A 214 11.62 -0.70 18.69
C THR A 214 10.90 -0.39 20.02
N SER A 215 10.18 0.73 20.11
CA SER A 215 9.46 1.19 21.31
C SER A 215 7.97 0.82 21.30
N GLY A 216 7.54 0.00 20.34
CA GLY A 216 6.16 -0.44 20.18
C GLY A 216 5.26 0.53 19.41
N PHE A 217 3.96 0.23 19.39
CA PHE A 217 2.89 1.08 18.86
C PHE A 217 1.91 1.37 20.00
N THR A 218 1.79 2.63 20.43
CA THR A 218 0.92 2.99 21.56
C THR A 218 -0.52 3.23 21.09
N ALA A 219 -1.52 2.83 21.88
CA ALA A 219 -2.93 3.02 21.50
C ALA A 219 -3.31 4.50 21.30
N LYS A 220 -2.64 5.43 21.99
CA LYS A 220 -2.81 6.89 21.76
C LYS A 220 -2.20 7.35 20.42
N ALA A 221 -1.29 6.57 19.83
CA ALA A 221 -0.81 6.74 18.46
C ALA A 221 -1.73 6.09 17.40
N ALA A 222 -2.93 5.63 17.76
CA ALA A 222 -4.04 5.52 16.80
C ALA A 222 -4.41 6.88 16.19
N ALA A 223 -4.13 7.99 16.90
CA ALA A 223 -4.14 9.34 16.33
C ALA A 223 -2.88 9.67 15.48
N GLY A 224 -1.99 8.69 15.27
CA GLY A 224 -0.87 8.70 14.31
C GLY A 224 0.38 9.49 14.72
N VAL A 225 1.55 8.86 14.54
CA VAL A 225 2.92 9.27 14.89
C VAL A 225 3.39 8.77 16.26
N ILE A 226 4.17 7.69 16.23
CA ILE A 226 5.09 7.28 17.30
C ILE A 226 6.43 8.01 17.09
N SER A 227 7.10 8.33 18.20
CA SER A 227 8.44 8.92 18.26
C SER A 227 9.56 7.95 17.82
N SER A 228 10.74 8.51 17.54
CA SER A 228 11.75 7.91 16.66
C SER A 228 13.17 8.22 17.17
N ILE A 229 14.19 7.35 17.16
CA ILE A 229 14.40 6.06 16.46
C ILE A 229 15.17 5.08 17.40
N GLY A 230 14.91 3.76 17.36
CA GLY A 230 15.86 2.75 17.88
C GLY A 230 17.01 2.53 16.91
N ALA A 231 18.26 2.63 17.37
CA ALA A 231 19.49 2.89 16.57
C ALA A 231 19.94 1.77 15.59
N GLU A 232 19.03 0.94 15.12
CA GLU A 232 19.25 -0.22 14.26
C GLU A 232 19.32 0.22 12.79
N GLU A 233 20.40 -0.14 12.07
CA GLU A 233 20.55 0.19 10.65
C GLU A 233 19.58 -0.67 9.82
N LEU A 234 18.47 -0.06 9.40
CA LEU A 234 17.52 -0.72 8.51
C LEU A 234 18.21 -1.17 7.19
N PRO A 235 17.93 -2.38 6.71
CA PRO A 235 18.64 -3.00 5.59
C PRO A 235 18.48 -2.19 4.33
N SER A 236 19.55 -2.03 3.55
CA SER A 236 19.59 -1.10 2.41
C SER A 236 18.57 -1.44 1.31
N THR A 237 18.05 -2.67 1.23
CA THR A 237 16.94 -3.05 0.35
C THR A 237 15.90 -3.95 1.03
N ILE A 238 14.63 -3.81 0.61
CA ILE A 238 13.48 -4.64 0.96
C ILE A 238 12.66 -4.90 -0.31
N ASP A 239 12.44 -6.16 -0.65
CA ASP A 239 11.54 -6.63 -1.70
C ASP A 239 10.10 -6.67 -1.16
N VAL A 240 9.09 -6.28 -1.95
CA VAL A 240 7.67 -6.48 -1.62
C VAL A 240 7.10 -7.54 -2.53
N ILE A 241 6.70 -8.67 -1.95
CA ILE A 241 6.20 -9.87 -2.63
C ILE A 241 4.69 -9.94 -2.40
N PHE A 242 3.91 -9.99 -3.46
CA PHE A 242 2.46 -10.21 -3.38
C PHE A 242 2.15 -11.67 -3.65
N GLU A 243 1.39 -12.32 -2.77
CA GLU A 243 1.02 -13.73 -2.87
C GLU A 243 -0.50 -13.87 -3.07
N ASP A 244 -0.93 -14.78 -3.97
CA ASP A 244 -2.34 -15.15 -4.13
C ASP A 244 -2.84 -16.08 -3.00
N GLU A 245 -4.12 -16.47 -3.04
CA GLU A 245 -4.76 -17.32 -2.02
C GLU A 245 -4.07 -18.68 -1.87
N ASP A 246 -3.44 -19.18 -2.93
CA ASP A 246 -2.66 -20.43 -2.98
C ASP A 246 -1.19 -20.23 -2.56
N GLY A 247 -0.77 -18.99 -2.24
CA GLY A 247 0.61 -18.64 -1.88
C GLY A 247 1.57 -18.45 -3.06
N ASN A 248 1.09 -18.36 -4.30
CA ASN A 248 1.96 -18.11 -5.46
C ASN A 248 2.30 -16.62 -5.57
N THR A 249 3.56 -16.30 -5.88
CA THR A 249 4.01 -14.92 -6.06
C THR A 249 3.43 -14.26 -7.32
N LEU A 250 2.47 -13.35 -7.16
CA LEU A 250 1.90 -12.53 -8.23
C LEU A 250 2.86 -11.45 -8.75
N SER A 251 3.61 -10.80 -7.85
CA SER A 251 4.48 -9.67 -8.18
C SER A 251 5.57 -9.47 -7.14
N ILE A 252 6.75 -9.03 -7.57
CA ILE A 252 7.86 -8.62 -6.71
C ILE A 252 8.25 -7.17 -7.05
N ALA A 253 8.45 -6.32 -6.04
CA ALA A 253 8.94 -4.95 -6.19
C ALA A 253 10.12 -4.68 -5.25
N GLN A 254 11.34 -4.52 -5.78
CA GLN A 254 12.56 -4.34 -4.99
C GLN A 254 12.81 -2.86 -4.63
N LEU A 255 12.72 -2.49 -3.34
CA LEU A 255 13.00 -1.16 -2.81
C LEU A 255 14.40 -1.06 -2.19
N ASN A 256 15.15 0.00 -2.50
CA ASN A 256 16.26 0.52 -1.70
C ASN A 256 15.75 1.41 -0.56
N THR A 257 15.83 0.94 0.69
CA THR A 257 15.29 1.65 1.86
C THR A 257 16.01 2.98 2.16
N ARG A 258 17.25 3.14 1.68
CA ARG A 258 18.06 4.33 1.94
C ARG A 258 17.78 5.44 0.93
N THR A 259 17.64 5.10 -0.35
CA THR A 259 17.42 6.07 -1.44
C THR A 259 15.95 6.22 -1.84
N GLY A 260 15.09 5.27 -1.47
CA GLY A 260 13.71 5.18 -1.96
C GLY A 260 13.61 4.60 -3.38
N GLU A 261 14.72 4.25 -4.01
CA GLU A 261 14.78 3.80 -5.41
C GLU A 261 14.27 2.36 -5.55
N ILE A 262 13.46 2.09 -6.58
CA ILE A 262 13.10 0.72 -6.98
C ILE A 262 13.81 0.39 -8.28
N VAL A 263 14.64 -0.66 -8.25
CA VAL A 263 15.10 -1.34 -9.47
C VAL A 263 14.06 -2.39 -9.83
N ALA A 264 13.01 -1.94 -10.51
CA ALA A 264 12.13 -2.84 -11.24
C ALA A 264 12.88 -3.23 -12.51
N ASP A 265 13.55 -4.37 -12.49
CA ASP A 265 14.10 -4.97 -13.71
C ASP A 265 12.96 -5.20 -14.69
N LYS A 266 12.86 -4.33 -15.70
CA LYS A 266 11.80 -4.39 -16.74
C LYS A 266 11.80 -5.69 -17.55
N ASP A 267 12.89 -6.44 -17.44
CA ASP A 267 13.12 -7.73 -18.09
C ASP A 267 13.38 -8.87 -17.09
N ALA A 268 13.13 -8.69 -15.79
CA ALA A 268 13.26 -9.80 -14.83
C ALA A 268 12.16 -10.85 -15.06
N TRP A 269 12.61 -12.09 -15.12
CA TRP A 269 11.75 -13.26 -15.13
C TRP A 269 11.88 -13.97 -13.79
N PHE A 270 10.79 -14.55 -13.31
CA PHE A 270 10.76 -15.34 -12.09
C PHE A 270 10.08 -16.67 -12.36
N ASP A 271 10.52 -17.72 -11.69
CA ASP A 271 9.77 -18.98 -11.68
C ASP A 271 8.55 -18.91 -10.76
N LEU A 272 7.75 -19.99 -10.75
CA LEU A 272 6.55 -20.09 -9.89
C LEU A 272 6.85 -20.02 -8.38
N LYS A 273 8.12 -20.11 -7.97
CA LYS A 273 8.57 -20.01 -6.57
C LYS A 273 9.19 -18.64 -6.26
N GLY A 274 8.96 -17.64 -7.13
CA GLY A 274 9.47 -16.27 -6.96
C GLY A 274 10.98 -16.14 -7.16
N ARG A 275 11.69 -17.16 -7.64
CA ARG A 275 13.15 -17.11 -7.82
C ARG A 275 13.49 -16.37 -9.11
N LYS A 276 14.32 -15.32 -9.00
CA LYS A 276 14.79 -14.53 -10.15
C LYS A 276 15.58 -15.42 -11.12
N LEU A 277 15.22 -15.33 -12.40
CA LEU A 277 15.90 -15.98 -13.51
C LEU A 277 16.81 -14.95 -14.19
N ASN A 278 18.05 -15.36 -14.51
CA ASN A 278 19.06 -14.48 -15.10
C ASN A 278 18.75 -14.03 -16.54
N LYS A 279 17.72 -14.60 -17.17
CA LYS A 279 17.27 -14.32 -18.54
C LYS A 279 15.85 -14.82 -18.75
N LYS A 280 15.22 -14.42 -19.87
CA LYS A 280 13.96 -15.00 -20.33
C LYS A 280 14.04 -16.54 -20.38
N PRO A 281 13.12 -17.26 -19.74
CA PRO A 281 13.09 -18.72 -19.79
C PRO A 281 12.76 -19.19 -21.20
N THR A 282 13.50 -20.21 -21.64
CA THR A 282 13.36 -20.86 -22.95
C THR A 282 12.68 -22.23 -22.87
N VAL A 283 12.41 -22.71 -21.66
CA VAL A 283 11.71 -23.97 -21.40
C VAL A 283 10.21 -23.70 -21.37
N LYS A 284 9.40 -24.61 -21.92
CA LYS A 284 7.94 -24.51 -21.87
C LYS A 284 7.47 -24.56 -20.41
N GLY A 285 6.60 -23.64 -20.02
CA GLY A 285 6.16 -23.54 -18.64
C GLY A 285 5.58 -22.18 -18.31
N THR A 286 5.18 -22.04 -17.04
CA THR A 286 4.57 -20.83 -16.50
C THR A 286 5.58 -20.07 -15.66
N TYR A 287 5.67 -18.77 -15.88
CA TYR A 287 6.63 -17.87 -15.26
C TYR A 287 5.96 -16.55 -14.89
N TYR A 288 6.63 -15.72 -14.11
CA TYR A 288 6.22 -14.33 -13.88
C TYR A 288 7.18 -13.36 -14.57
N ASN A 289 6.63 -12.39 -15.29
CA ASN A 289 7.37 -11.24 -15.83
C ASN A 289 6.52 -9.99 -15.67
N ASN A 290 7.12 -8.88 -15.22
CA ASN A 290 6.42 -7.61 -14.96
C ASN A 290 5.15 -7.73 -14.07
N GLY A 291 5.13 -8.69 -13.15
CA GLY A 291 3.98 -8.94 -12.26
C GLY A 291 2.77 -9.60 -12.94
N GLN A 292 2.98 -10.25 -14.09
CA GLN A 292 1.97 -11.01 -14.80
C GLN A 292 2.44 -12.46 -15.02
N LYS A 293 1.50 -13.40 -14.96
CA LYS A 293 1.71 -14.83 -15.24
C LYS A 293 1.80 -15.04 -16.75
N VAL A 294 2.99 -15.41 -17.24
CA VAL A 294 3.30 -15.60 -18.66
C VAL A 294 3.60 -17.07 -18.93
N ILE A 295 2.94 -17.65 -19.93
CA ILE A 295 3.19 -19.02 -20.38
C ILE A 295 4.15 -18.97 -21.58
N ILE A 296 5.33 -19.56 -21.42
CA ILE A 296 6.24 -19.88 -22.53
C ILE A 296 5.73 -21.17 -23.18
N LYS A 297 5.42 -21.10 -24.48
CA LYS A 297 4.87 -22.19 -25.30
C LYS A 297 5.92 -22.87 -26.17
#